data_AF-A0A813HZG8-F1
#
_entry.id   AF-A0A813HZG8-F1
#
_cell.length_a   1.000
_cell.length_b   1.000
_cell.length_c   1.000
_cell.angle_alpha   90.00
_cell.angle_beta   90.00
_cell.angle_gamma   90.00
#
_symmetry.space_group_name_H-M   'P 1'
#
loop_
_entity.id
_entity.type
_entity.pdbx_description
1 polymer ?
#
loop_
_entity_poly.entity_id
_entity_poly.type
_entity_poly.pdbx_seq_one_letter_code
_entity_poly.pdbx_strand_id
1 'polypeptide(L)'
;FIDYPSDFEMVRALLPKKKAGEQPCYVPSATHLLPTMTSMAMCPMLQATLNVSDAQKHIKQRLAHPASKFLEECKAEWQGYINQFKRDEMVDDRPDPEYPYTEKELKDWIDRSNYEWMKKAVMLG
;
A
#
# COMPACT_ATOMS: atom_id res chain seq x y z
N PHE A 1 17.53 16.04 5.54
CA PHE A 1 18.93 16.20 6.00
C PHE A 1 19.38 17.66 6.06
N ILE A 2 18.84 18.60 5.27
CA ILE A 2 19.18 20.03 5.40
C ILE A 2 18.86 20.54 6.82
N ASP A 3 17.73 20.11 7.38
CA ASP A 3 17.29 20.52 8.71
C ASP A 3 17.94 19.71 9.86
N TYR A 4 18.49 18.53 9.55
CA TYR A 4 19.10 17.59 10.51
C TYR A 4 20.36 16.95 9.92
N PRO A 5 21.49 17.69 9.87
CA PRO A 5 22.73 17.18 9.27
C PRO A 5 23.38 16.06 10.10
N SER A 6 23.16 16.01 11.41
CA SER A 6 23.64 14.92 12.29
C SER A 6 23.07 13.56 11.91
N ASP A 7 21.78 13.52 11.55
CA ASP A 7 21.08 12.29 11.17
C ASP A 7 21.65 11.72 9.87
N PHE A 8 22.13 12.59 8.97
CA PHE A 8 22.77 12.15 7.74
C PHE A 8 24.05 11.38 8.02
N GLU A 9 24.89 11.84 8.94
CA GLU A 9 26.17 11.18 9.25
C GLU A 9 25.96 9.77 9.81
N MET A 10 24.85 9.50 10.50
CA MET A 10 24.51 8.16 10.98
C MET A 10 24.25 7.15 9.86
N VAL A 11 23.63 7.60 8.76
CA VAL A 11 23.16 6.72 7.67
C VAL A 11 24.03 6.80 6.42
N ARG A 12 24.89 7.81 6.30
CA ARG A 12 25.70 8.10 5.12
C ARG A 12 26.50 6.92 4.60
N ALA A 13 27.06 6.11 5.50
CA ALA A 13 27.85 4.94 5.14
C ALA A 13 27.00 3.77 4.62
N LEU A 14 25.70 3.73 4.97
CA LEU A 14 24.76 2.66 4.63
C LEU A 14 23.96 2.98 3.36
N LEU A 15 23.86 4.27 3.02
CA LEU A 15 23.12 4.71 1.84
C LEU A 15 23.80 4.27 0.54
N PRO A 16 23.05 3.66 -0.39
CA PRO A 16 23.61 3.22 -1.66
C PRO A 16 23.96 4.43 -2.53
N LYS A 17 25.15 4.42 -3.13
CA LYS A 17 25.64 5.50 -4.00
C LYS A 17 25.12 5.32 -5.42
N LYS A 18 24.20 6.18 -5.86
CA LYS A 18 23.71 6.21 -7.25
C LYS A 18 24.38 7.33 -8.06
N LYS A 19 24.96 6.98 -9.21
CA LYS A 19 25.37 7.94 -10.24
C LYS A 19 24.23 8.10 -11.27
N ALA A 20 24.13 9.28 -11.89
CA ALA A 20 23.20 9.48 -12.98
C ALA A 20 23.58 8.58 -14.17
N GLY A 21 22.58 8.01 -14.82
CA GLY A 21 22.71 7.19 -16.03
C GLY A 21 21.56 7.51 -16.97
N GLU A 22 20.87 6.49 -17.49
CA GLU A 22 19.64 6.68 -18.28
C GLU A 22 18.53 7.41 -17.49
N GLN A 23 18.54 7.27 -16.17
CA GLN A 23 17.63 8.00 -15.27
C GLN A 23 18.42 8.96 -14.37
N PRO A 24 17.81 10.10 -13.97
CA PRO A 24 18.38 10.99 -12.98
C PRO A 24 18.71 10.28 -11.66
N CYS A 25 19.73 10.76 -10.94
CA CYS A 25 20.17 10.16 -9.68
C CYS A 25 19.11 10.19 -8.57
N TYR A 26 18.15 11.13 -8.62
CA TYR A 26 17.07 11.24 -7.64
C TYR A 26 15.98 10.17 -7.82
N VAL A 27 15.96 9.46 -8.95
CA VAL A 27 15.02 8.34 -9.18
C VAL A 27 15.68 7.08 -8.65
N PRO A 28 15.27 6.49 -7.51
CA PRO A 28 15.90 5.26 -7.03
C PRO A 28 15.54 4.08 -7.94
N SER A 29 16.51 3.19 -8.22
CA SER A 29 16.17 1.88 -8.78
C SER A 29 15.72 0.93 -7.67
N ALA A 30 15.14 -0.22 -8.03
CA ALA A 30 14.73 -1.24 -7.07
C ALA A 30 15.87 -1.63 -6.10
N THR A 31 17.10 -1.72 -6.61
CA THR A 31 18.31 -2.05 -5.82
C THR A 31 18.71 -0.97 -4.81
N HIS A 32 18.28 0.29 -5.01
CA HIS A 32 18.59 1.40 -4.10
C HIS A 32 17.46 1.70 -3.12
N LEU A 33 16.22 1.36 -3.48
CA LEU A 33 15.03 1.75 -2.72
C LEU A 33 14.99 1.10 -1.33
N LEU A 34 15.07 -0.23 -1.27
CA LEU A 34 14.94 -0.97 -0.01
C LEU A 34 16.07 -0.62 0.99
N PRO A 35 17.36 -0.62 0.62
CA PRO A 35 18.44 -0.23 1.54
C PRO A 35 18.29 1.22 2.04
N THR A 36 17.81 2.13 1.18
CA THR A 36 17.57 3.52 1.58
C THR A 36 16.47 3.60 2.64
N MET A 37 15.33 2.95 2.40
CA MET A 37 14.20 2.94 3.35
C MET A 37 14.59 2.32 4.70
N THR A 38 15.31 1.20 4.69
CA THR A 38 15.81 0.57 5.92
C THR A 38 16.78 1.47 6.67
N SER A 39 17.66 2.19 5.97
CA SER A 39 18.60 3.12 6.62
C SER A 39 17.88 4.30 7.27
N MET A 40 16.81 4.82 6.66
CA MET A 40 16.05 5.93 7.24
C MET A 40 15.40 5.57 8.59
N ALA A 41 15.08 4.29 8.82
CA ALA A 41 14.53 3.84 10.09
C ALA A 41 15.50 3.96 11.28
N MET A 42 16.79 4.19 11.01
CA MET A 42 17.79 4.47 12.04
C MET A 42 17.75 5.91 12.56
N CYS A 43 16.93 6.78 11.96
CA CYS A 43 16.73 8.17 12.36
C CYS A 43 15.32 8.32 12.95
N PRO A 44 15.12 8.24 14.29
CA PRO A 44 13.81 8.09 14.89
C PRO A 44 12.81 9.22 14.54
N MET A 45 13.27 10.47 14.55
CA MET A 45 12.43 11.64 14.21
C MET A 45 12.00 11.64 12.74
N LEU A 46 12.90 11.23 11.85
CA LEU A 46 12.58 11.06 10.44
C LEU A 46 11.58 9.92 10.25
N GLN A 47 11.77 8.79 10.94
CA GLN A 47 10.86 7.65 10.86
C GLN A 47 9.46 8.01 11.34
N ALA A 48 9.32 8.77 12.44
CA ALA A 48 8.01 9.25 12.91
C ALA A 48 7.31 10.11 11.83
N THR A 49 8.05 11.01 11.18
CA THR A 49 7.52 11.87 10.11
C THR A 49 7.11 11.05 8.88
N LEU A 50 7.94 10.07 8.49
CA LEU A 50 7.65 9.16 7.38
C LEU A 50 6.38 8.33 7.65
N ASN A 51 6.19 7.85 8.89
CA ASN A 51 4.99 7.11 9.27
C ASN A 51 3.71 7.95 9.08
N VAL A 52 3.73 9.24 9.43
CA VAL A 52 2.61 10.16 9.19
C VAL A 52 2.35 10.33 7.69
N SER A 53 3.41 10.49 6.89
CA SER A 53 3.29 10.60 5.44
C SER A 53 2.70 9.34 4.80
N ASP A 54 3.14 8.17 5.24
CA ASP A 54 2.64 6.88 4.76
C ASP A 54 1.17 6.66 5.12
N ALA A 55 0.75 7.04 6.33
CA ALA A 55 -0.65 7.02 6.73
C ALA A 55 -1.51 7.94 5.84
N GLN A 56 -1.03 9.15 5.53
CA GLN A 56 -1.72 10.04 4.60
C GLN A 56 -1.80 9.48 3.19
N LYS A 57 -0.72 8.85 2.70
CA LYS A 57 -0.67 8.21 1.39
C LYS A 57 -1.70 7.08 1.29
N HIS A 58 -1.81 6.24 2.33
CA HIS A 58 -2.81 5.16 2.40
C HIS A 58 -4.23 5.70 2.27
N ILE A 59 -4.57 6.77 3.00
CA ILE A 59 -5.88 7.42 2.92
C ILE A 59 -6.11 7.98 1.51
N LYS A 60 -5.14 8.71 0.94
CA LYS A 60 -5.26 9.30 -0.40
C LYS A 60 -5.46 8.25 -1.50
N GLN A 61 -4.70 7.16 -1.46
CA GLN A 61 -4.83 6.09 -2.44
C GLN A 61 -6.21 5.43 -2.39
N ARG A 62 -6.78 5.26 -1.19
CA ARG A 62 -8.14 4.72 -1.04
C ARG A 62 -9.22 5.68 -1.55
N LEU A 63 -9.06 6.99 -1.33
CA LEU A 63 -10.01 7.98 -1.85
C LEU A 63 -9.97 8.11 -3.38
N ALA A 64 -8.86 7.73 -4.01
CA ALA A 64 -8.72 7.78 -5.48
C ALA A 64 -9.56 6.70 -6.20
N HIS A 65 -9.98 5.65 -5.49
CA HIS A 65 -10.74 4.53 -6.06
C HIS A 65 -12.08 4.37 -5.32
N PRO A 66 -13.21 4.77 -5.92
CA PRO A 66 -14.52 4.62 -5.29
C PRO A 66 -14.79 3.15 -4.94
N ALA A 67 -15.09 2.88 -3.65
CA ALA A 67 -15.29 1.53 -3.14
C ALA A 67 -16.43 0.79 -3.86
N SER A 68 -17.50 1.50 -4.22
CA SER A 68 -18.62 0.95 -4.98
C SER A 68 -18.19 0.46 -6.36
N LYS A 69 -17.37 1.24 -7.08
CA LYS A 69 -16.86 0.86 -8.40
C LYS A 69 -15.97 -0.39 -8.30
N PHE A 70 -15.08 -0.43 -7.31
CA PHE A 70 -14.23 -1.58 -7.06
C PHE A 70 -15.05 -2.84 -6.74
N LEU A 71 -16.12 -2.70 -5.94
CA LEU A 71 -17.01 -3.81 -5.61
C LEU A 71 -17.72 -4.37 -6.85
N GLU A 72 -18.16 -3.51 -7.76
CA GLU A 72 -18.76 -3.94 -9.04
C GLU A 72 -17.74 -4.67 -9.93
N GLU A 73 -16.49 -4.20 -9.98
CA GLU A 73 -15.41 -4.89 -10.70
C GLU A 73 -15.15 -6.29 -10.11
N CYS A 74 -15.13 -6.42 -8.78
CA CYS A 74 -15.00 -7.71 -8.11
C CYS A 74 -16.19 -8.65 -8.36
N LYS A 75 -17.43 -8.14 -8.36
CA LYS A 75 -18.62 -8.94 -8.72
C LYS A 75 -18.56 -9.42 -10.16
N ALA A 76 -18.10 -8.57 -11.08
CA ALA A 76 -17.93 -8.95 -12.48
C ALA A 76 -16.87 -10.04 -12.65
N GLU A 77 -15.76 -9.95 -11.93
CA GLU A 77 -14.71 -10.98 -11.91
C GLU A 77 -15.22 -12.29 -11.31
N TRP A 78 -15.97 -12.22 -10.20
CA TRP A 78 -16.64 -13.37 -9.58
C TRP A 78 -17.55 -14.11 -10.56
N GLN A 79 -18.38 -13.37 -11.30
CA GLN A 79 -19.22 -13.94 -12.34
C GLN A 79 -18.37 -14.56 -13.47
N GLY A 80 -17.23 -13.96 -13.79
CA GLY A 80 -16.24 -14.52 -14.71
C GLY A 80 -15.77 -15.91 -14.28
N TYR A 81 -15.44 -16.09 -13.00
CA TYR A 81 -15.05 -17.39 -12.45
C TYR A 81 -16.18 -18.41 -12.52
N ILE A 82 -17.41 -18.04 -12.15
CA ILE A 82 -18.58 -18.92 -12.27
C ILE A 82 -18.77 -19.38 -13.72
N ASN A 83 -18.73 -18.45 -14.66
CA ASN A 83 -18.88 -18.73 -16.08
C ASN A 83 -17.78 -19.66 -16.59
N GLN A 84 -16.53 -19.44 -16.14
CA GLN A 84 -15.41 -20.29 -16.49
C GLN A 84 -15.60 -21.72 -15.96
N PHE A 85 -15.96 -21.89 -14.68
CA PHE A 85 -16.15 -23.22 -14.11
C PHE A 85 -17.31 -23.99 -14.75
N LYS A 86 -18.39 -23.30 -15.13
CA LYS A 86 -19.50 -23.91 -15.89
C LYS A 86 -19.06 -24.36 -17.28
N ARG A 87 -18.32 -23.52 -17.99
CA ARG A 87 -17.79 -23.84 -19.33
C ARG A 87 -16.86 -25.05 -19.28
N ASP A 88 -16.08 -25.16 -18.22
CA ASP A 88 -15.08 -26.21 -18.04
C ASP A 88 -15.67 -27.48 -17.35
N GLU A 89 -17.00 -27.55 -17.18
CA GLU A 89 -17.75 -28.68 -16.57
C GLU A 89 -17.26 -29.06 -15.16
N MET A 90 -16.75 -28.08 -14.41
CA MET A 90 -16.19 -28.27 -13.06
C MET A 90 -17.20 -28.07 -11.92
N VAL A 91 -18.47 -27.81 -12.23
CA VAL A 91 -19.55 -27.52 -11.27
C VAL A 91 -20.80 -28.33 -11.60
N ASP A 92 -21.63 -28.57 -10.58
CA ASP A 92 -22.92 -29.24 -10.70
C ASP A 92 -24.06 -28.26 -11.05
N ASP A 93 -25.30 -28.77 -11.17
CA ASP A 93 -26.49 -28.00 -11.56
C ASP A 93 -27.05 -27.08 -10.45
N ARG A 94 -26.30 -26.80 -9.39
CA ARG A 94 -26.75 -25.92 -8.31
C ARG A 94 -26.84 -24.47 -8.80
N PRO A 95 -27.66 -23.63 -8.14
CA PRO A 95 -27.70 -22.20 -8.40
C PRO A 95 -26.33 -21.54 -8.17
N ASP A 96 -26.07 -20.49 -8.95
CA ASP A 96 -24.81 -19.74 -8.85
C ASP A 96 -24.66 -19.09 -7.47
N PRO A 97 -23.47 -19.15 -6.87
CA PRO A 97 -23.23 -18.51 -5.59
C PRO A 97 -23.21 -16.98 -5.77
N GLU A 98 -23.95 -16.29 -4.91
CA GLU A 98 -23.89 -14.82 -4.83
C GLU A 98 -22.50 -14.36 -4.38
N TYR A 99 -22.11 -13.15 -4.78
CA TYR A 99 -20.85 -12.56 -4.33
C TYR A 99 -20.87 -12.35 -2.80
N PRO A 100 -19.86 -12.83 -2.06
CA PRO A 100 -19.96 -12.98 -0.60
C PRO A 100 -19.79 -11.69 0.20
N TYR A 101 -19.44 -10.57 -0.43
CA TYR A 101 -19.16 -9.31 0.28
C TYR A 101 -20.11 -8.19 -0.12
N THR A 102 -20.62 -7.50 0.90
CA THR A 102 -21.47 -6.31 0.75
C THR A 102 -20.66 -5.02 0.82
N GLU A 103 -21.24 -3.93 0.30
CA GLU A 103 -20.63 -2.59 0.43
C GLU A 103 -20.47 -2.17 1.89
N LYS A 104 -21.41 -2.58 2.76
CA LYS A 104 -21.33 -2.32 4.20
C LYS A 104 -20.11 -2.99 4.83
N GLU A 105 -19.89 -4.26 4.55
CA GLU A 105 -18.72 -4.98 5.08
C GLU A 105 -17.42 -4.39 4.56
N LEU A 106 -17.37 -4.04 3.27
CA LEU A 106 -16.21 -3.37 2.67
C LEU A 106 -15.93 -2.04 3.38
N LYS A 107 -16.96 -1.23 3.64
CA LYS A 107 -16.83 0.04 4.36
C LYS A 107 -16.32 -0.18 5.78
N ASP A 108 -16.89 -1.14 6.52
CA ASP A 108 -16.47 -1.46 7.89
C ASP A 108 -14.99 -1.89 7.92
N TRP A 109 -14.54 -2.70 6.95
CA TRP A 109 -13.14 -3.09 6.81
C TRP A 109 -12.21 -1.91 6.50
N ILE A 110 -12.65 -1.00 5.63
CA ILE A 110 -11.91 0.20 5.28
C ILE A 110 -11.73 1.08 6.52
N ASP A 111 -12.80 1.34 7.25
CA ASP A 111 -12.81 2.19 8.44
C ASP A 111 -11.91 1.62 9.55
N ARG A 112 -12.00 0.30 9.83
CA ARG A 112 -11.10 -0.38 10.78
C ARG A 112 -9.64 -0.25 10.39
N SER A 113 -9.33 -0.46 9.10
CA SER A 113 -7.96 -0.33 8.60
C SER A 113 -7.45 1.09 8.75
N ASN A 114 -8.27 2.10 8.42
CA ASN A 114 -7.91 3.51 8.55
C ASN A 114 -7.63 3.87 10.01
N TYR A 115 -8.47 3.38 10.93
CA TYR A 115 -8.25 3.55 12.36
C TYR A 115 -6.89 3.00 12.81
N GLU A 116 -6.55 1.76 12.43
CA GLU A 116 -5.26 1.16 12.79
C GLU A 116 -4.06 1.91 12.20
N TRP A 117 -4.16 2.40 10.96
CA TRP A 117 -3.11 3.23 10.36
C TRP A 117 -2.94 4.56 11.07
N MET A 118 -4.02 5.23 11.43
CA MET A 118 -3.98 6.48 12.20
C MET A 118 -3.45 6.26 13.62
N LYS A 119 -3.87 5.17 14.27
CA LYS A 119 -3.36 4.77 15.59
C LYS A 119 -1.85 4.56 15.57
N LYS A 120 -1.32 3.86 14.56
CA LYS A 120 0.13 3.69 14.38
C LYS A 120 0.86 5.00 14.14
N ALA A 121 0.27 5.91 13.37
CA ALA A 121 0.87 7.23 13.12
C ALA A 121 0.94 8.08 14.41
N VAL A 122 -0.03 7.96 15.32
CA VAL A 122 -0.09 8.73 16.58
C VAL A 122 0.72 8.09 17.71
N MET A 123 0.80 6.76 17.81
CA MET A 123 1.54 6.08 18.91
C MET A 123 3.06 6.03 18.69
N LEU A 124 3.55 6.36 17.49
CA LEU A 124 4.99 6.34 17.15
C LEU A 124 5.60 7.75 17.00
N GLY A 125 4.81 8.80 17.20
CA GLY A 125 5.26 10.20 17.26
C GLY A 125 5.35 10.69 18.69
#